data_AF-A0A317T3D9-F1
#
_entry.id   AF-A0A317T3D9-F1
#
_cell.length_a   1.000
_cell.length_b   1.000
_cell.length_c   1.000
_cell.angle_alpha   90.00
_cell.angle_beta   90.00
_cell.angle_gamma   90.00
#
_symmetry.space_group_name_H-M   'P 1'
#
loop_
_entity.id
_entity.type
_entity.pdbx_description
1 polymer ?
#
loop_
_entity_poly.entity_id
_entity_poly.type
_entity_poly.pdbx_seq_one_letter_code
_entity_poly.pdbx_strand_id
1 'polypeptide(L)'
;MRSRPPPNLRSIASSSRPSRHPPVPLRISPLPILSPSTLPTFRDSYFNPTLPCIFPPSHFTSTLPAISQWFIPHPKFPHLRAPNTQFFHKTLGDRINAPLLMEVSLHSEGKFLQNYTPFAKLLEDISFAGPRDRSITTYLAQCPINEIPELMDTLPTPQYIHAGKGDIYNVNLWMGHAALIVTPLHKDPNPNLFVQLAGTKRIRLFEPATGRGIMQRFGGGVKRFRMPDEMMDGKHKGILEKVVWGEDEAEDEAEDGVPGFEATVGPGDGLFIPKGWWHAVRSVGEDGAVASVNWWFR
;
A
#
# COMPACT_ATOMS: atom_id res chain seq x y z
N MET A 1 6.41 23.31 25.89
CA MET A 1 6.42 24.02 24.58
C MET A 1 5.78 23.10 23.54
N ARG A 2 4.64 23.47 22.98
CA ARG A 2 3.97 22.67 21.95
C ARG A 2 4.71 22.84 20.62
N SER A 3 5.22 21.76 20.05
CA SER A 3 5.83 21.73 18.72
C SER A 3 4.78 22.16 17.69
N ARG A 4 5.14 23.13 16.84
CA ARG A 4 4.31 23.50 15.70
C ARG A 4 4.40 22.38 14.64
N PRO A 5 3.29 22.00 13.99
CA PRO A 5 3.35 21.06 12.87
C PRO A 5 4.15 21.66 11.70
N PRO A 6 4.75 20.82 10.83
CA PRO A 6 5.52 21.28 9.68
C PRO A 6 4.68 22.16 8.74
N PRO A 7 5.31 23.11 8.02
CA PRO A 7 4.65 24.22 7.33
C PRO A 7 3.65 23.81 6.23
N ASN A 8 3.68 22.57 5.76
CA ASN A 8 2.92 22.08 4.61
C ASN A 8 1.46 21.69 4.96
N LEU A 9 0.99 21.91 6.19
CA LEU A 9 -0.26 21.36 6.74
C LEU A 9 -1.34 22.42 7.05
N ARG A 10 -1.34 23.57 6.39
CA ARG A 10 -2.37 24.60 6.63
C ARG A 10 -3.70 24.24 5.95
N SER A 11 -4.72 24.00 6.78
CA SER A 11 -6.13 23.80 6.39
C SER A 11 -6.69 25.01 5.61
N ILE A 12 -7.26 24.75 4.43
CA ILE A 12 -8.06 25.72 3.67
C ILE A 12 -9.52 25.26 3.72
N ALA A 13 -10.42 26.17 4.11
CA ALA A 13 -11.85 25.91 4.23
C ALA A 13 -12.67 26.64 3.14
N SER A 14 -13.73 25.95 2.68
CA SER A 14 -14.87 26.41 1.84
C SER A 14 -14.56 26.61 0.34
N SER A 15 -15.45 26.40 -0.64
CA SER A 15 -16.89 26.08 -0.72
C SER A 15 -17.18 25.35 -2.05
N SER A 16 -18.24 24.54 -2.14
CA SER A 16 -18.53 23.71 -3.31
C SER A 16 -19.75 24.17 -4.12
N ARG A 17 -19.59 24.26 -5.45
CA ARG A 17 -20.65 24.00 -6.43
C ARG A 17 -20.20 22.89 -7.39
N PRO A 18 -21.04 21.92 -7.77
CA PRO A 18 -20.60 20.82 -8.64
C PRO A 18 -20.69 21.22 -10.13
N SER A 19 -19.54 21.28 -10.80
CA SER A 19 -19.43 21.41 -12.27
C SER A 19 -19.29 20.02 -12.94
N ARG A 20 -19.83 19.88 -14.16
CA ARG A 20 -19.90 18.65 -14.98
C ARG A 20 -18.69 18.45 -15.94
N HIS A 21 -17.54 19.08 -15.69
CA HIS A 21 -16.33 19.02 -16.54
C HIS A 21 -15.16 18.21 -15.89
N PRO A 22 -14.05 17.88 -16.63
CA PRO A 22 -13.19 16.69 -16.49
C PRO A 22 -12.24 16.75 -15.26
N PRO A 23 -11.34 15.77 -15.02
CA PRO A 23 -10.91 15.38 -13.68
C PRO A 23 -10.35 16.58 -12.94
N VAL A 24 -10.77 16.74 -11.68
CA VAL A 24 -10.26 17.83 -10.85
C VAL A 24 -8.74 17.66 -10.77
N PRO A 25 -7.94 18.65 -11.19
CA PRO A 25 -6.48 18.51 -11.13
C PRO A 25 -6.09 18.21 -9.69
N LEU A 26 -5.21 17.23 -9.49
CA LEU A 26 -4.72 16.89 -8.16
C LEU A 26 -3.49 17.74 -7.86
N ARG A 27 -3.44 18.36 -6.69
CA ARG A 27 -2.25 19.02 -6.18
C ARG A 27 -1.56 18.06 -5.21
N ILE A 28 -0.58 17.32 -5.71
CA ILE A 28 0.10 16.26 -4.96
C ILE A 28 1.38 16.81 -4.34
N SER A 29 1.45 16.81 -3.01
CA SER A 29 2.64 17.18 -2.25
C SER A 29 3.42 15.94 -1.77
N PRO A 30 4.75 16.02 -1.57
CA PRO A 30 5.48 14.92 -0.94
C PRO A 30 5.01 14.71 0.50
N LEU A 31 4.94 13.45 0.92
CA LEU A 31 4.55 13.11 2.29
C LEU A 31 5.62 13.60 3.30
N PRO A 32 5.22 14.22 4.43
CA PRO A 32 6.19 14.69 5.43
C PRO A 32 7.01 13.54 6.01
N ILE A 33 8.33 13.73 6.10
CA ILE A 33 9.25 12.77 6.72
C ILE A 33 9.23 12.94 8.24
N LEU A 34 9.06 11.84 8.97
CA LEU A 34 9.16 11.81 10.42
C LEU A 34 10.56 12.19 10.88
N SER A 35 10.69 13.35 11.53
CA SER A 35 11.95 13.84 12.09
C SER A 35 11.75 14.59 13.41
N PRO A 36 12.50 14.27 14.49
CA PRO A 36 13.36 13.09 14.61
C PRO A 36 12.55 11.78 14.66
N SER A 37 13.14 10.67 14.24
CA SER A 37 12.46 9.37 14.17
C SER A 37 12.44 8.66 15.52
N THR A 38 11.67 9.23 16.43
CA THR A 38 11.47 8.73 17.80
C THR A 38 9.99 8.45 18.06
N LEU A 39 9.70 7.53 18.97
CA LEU A 39 8.33 7.24 19.38
C LEU A 39 7.58 8.48 19.92
N PRO A 40 8.16 9.33 20.79
CA PRO A 40 7.49 10.56 21.24
C PRO A 40 7.14 11.50 20.08
N THR A 41 8.08 11.76 19.16
CA THR A 41 7.82 12.63 18.01
C THR A 41 6.75 12.05 17.10
N PHE A 42 6.80 10.75 16.82
CA PHE A 42 5.77 10.07 16.03
C PHE A 42 4.39 10.20 16.70
N ARG A 43 4.32 9.94 18.01
CA ARG A 43 3.09 10.03 18.79
C ARG A 43 2.49 11.43 18.74
N ASP A 44 3.29 12.45 19.06
CA ASP A 44 2.79 13.82 19.28
C ASP A 44 2.54 14.57 17.97
N SER A 45 3.34 14.34 16.93
CA SER A 45 3.28 15.10 15.68
C SER A 45 2.42 14.43 14.60
N TYR A 46 2.20 13.11 14.66
CA TYR A 46 1.54 12.36 13.59
C TYR A 46 0.41 11.47 14.08
N PHE A 47 0.66 10.59 15.07
CA PHE A 47 -0.36 9.66 15.55
C PHE A 47 -1.54 10.40 16.22
N ASN A 48 -1.28 11.22 17.25
CA ASN A 48 -2.32 11.95 17.99
C ASN A 48 -3.06 12.97 17.10
N PRO A 49 -2.39 13.76 16.24
CA PRO A 49 -3.08 14.66 15.31
C PRO A 49 -3.74 13.96 14.13
N THR A 50 -3.59 12.63 13.99
CA THR A 50 -4.10 11.82 12.87
C THR A 50 -3.58 12.27 11.50
N LEU A 51 -2.27 12.50 11.40
CA LEU A 51 -1.58 12.94 10.20
C LEU A 51 -0.63 11.86 9.66
N PRO A 52 -0.56 11.65 8.34
CA PRO A 52 0.31 10.66 7.75
C PRO A 52 1.75 11.16 7.73
N CYS A 53 2.69 10.22 7.72
CA CYS A 53 4.11 10.50 7.51
C CYS A 53 4.79 9.33 6.84
N ILE A 54 5.90 9.62 6.15
CA ILE A 54 6.87 8.61 5.76
C ILE A 54 7.98 8.56 6.82
N PHE A 55 8.51 7.37 7.10
CA PHE A 55 9.73 7.24 7.90
C PHE A 55 10.95 7.64 7.05
N PRO A 56 12.11 7.95 7.64
CA PRO A 56 13.31 8.15 6.84
C PRO A 56 13.58 6.97 5.90
N PRO A 57 14.26 7.20 4.77
CA PRO A 57 14.59 6.13 3.84
C PRO A 57 15.28 4.95 4.54
N SER A 58 14.89 3.73 4.20
CA SER A 58 15.45 2.47 4.73
C SER A 58 15.34 2.29 6.25
N HIS A 59 14.43 3.02 6.92
CA HIS A 59 14.28 2.98 8.38
C HIS A 59 14.12 1.57 8.97
N PHE A 60 13.44 0.68 8.23
CA PHE A 60 13.13 -0.67 8.69
C PHE A 60 14.10 -1.75 8.18
N THR A 61 15.08 -1.40 7.35
CA THR A 61 15.99 -2.38 6.71
C THR A 61 16.76 -3.22 7.73
N SER A 62 17.23 -2.63 8.82
CA SER A 62 18.00 -3.33 9.86
C SER A 62 17.11 -4.02 10.91
N THR A 63 15.83 -3.66 10.97
CA THR A 63 14.92 -4.16 12.01
C THR A 63 13.99 -5.27 11.52
N LEU A 64 13.77 -5.40 10.22
CA LEU A 64 12.94 -6.45 9.63
C LEU A 64 13.77 -7.45 8.82
N PRO A 65 14.17 -8.59 9.42
CA PRO A 65 14.91 -9.65 8.70
C PRO A 65 14.20 -10.15 7.44
N ALA A 66 12.86 -10.10 7.38
CA ALA A 66 12.08 -10.48 6.21
C ALA A 66 12.56 -9.82 4.91
N ILE A 67 13.05 -8.58 4.96
CA ILE A 67 13.50 -7.84 3.76
C ILE A 67 14.62 -8.59 3.02
N SER A 68 15.61 -9.10 3.76
CA SER A 68 16.77 -9.81 3.17
C SER A 68 16.61 -11.33 3.15
N GLN A 69 15.77 -11.90 4.04
CA GLN A 69 15.55 -13.33 4.10
C GLN A 69 14.52 -13.81 3.08
N TRP A 70 13.43 -13.06 2.88
CA TRP A 70 12.33 -13.47 1.99
C TRP A 70 12.60 -13.15 0.54
N PHE A 71 13.52 -12.21 0.26
CA PHE A 71 13.77 -11.73 -1.09
C PHE A 71 15.26 -11.68 -1.40
N ILE A 72 15.64 -12.29 -2.51
CA ILE A 72 17.03 -12.37 -3.00
C ILE A 72 17.13 -11.72 -4.39
N PRO A 73 18.33 -11.34 -4.84
CA PRO A 73 18.53 -10.95 -6.23
C PRO A 73 18.04 -12.05 -7.17
N HIS A 74 17.31 -11.69 -8.23
CA HIS A 74 16.81 -12.67 -9.18
C HIS A 74 18.00 -13.35 -9.90
N PRO A 75 18.05 -14.70 -10.02
CA PRO A 75 19.23 -15.42 -10.52
C PRO A 75 19.68 -15.02 -11.92
N LYS A 76 18.74 -14.69 -12.81
CA LYS A 76 19.04 -14.26 -14.19
C LYS A 76 19.09 -12.74 -14.36
N PHE A 77 18.50 -11.98 -13.44
CA PHE A 77 18.31 -10.53 -13.56
C PHE A 77 18.60 -9.88 -12.21
N PRO A 78 19.87 -9.77 -11.79
CA PRO A 78 20.21 -9.42 -10.40
C PRO A 78 19.72 -8.03 -9.92
N HIS A 79 19.32 -7.16 -10.84
CA HIS A 79 18.69 -5.88 -10.52
C HIS A 79 17.23 -6.02 -10.05
N LEU A 80 16.58 -7.15 -10.35
CA LEU A 80 15.25 -7.52 -9.85
C LEU A 80 15.36 -8.31 -8.55
N ARG A 81 14.27 -8.33 -7.77
CA ARG A 81 14.11 -9.19 -6.62
C ARG A 81 13.22 -10.38 -6.96
N ALA A 82 13.54 -11.54 -6.41
CA ALA A 82 12.74 -12.74 -6.46
C ALA A 82 12.46 -13.24 -5.04
N PRO A 83 11.34 -13.96 -4.81
CA PRO A 83 11.13 -14.64 -3.55
C PRO A 83 12.25 -15.66 -3.32
N ASN A 84 12.75 -15.72 -2.09
CA ASN A 84 13.67 -16.76 -1.65
C ASN A 84 12.88 -18.06 -1.42
N THR A 85 12.66 -18.82 -2.50
CA THR A 85 11.89 -20.07 -2.46
C THR A 85 12.49 -21.06 -1.47
N GLN A 86 13.82 -21.14 -1.35
CA GLN A 86 14.48 -22.00 -0.37
C GLN A 86 14.11 -21.62 1.07
N PHE A 87 14.08 -20.33 1.40
CA PHE A 87 13.60 -19.86 2.70
C PHE A 87 12.14 -20.28 2.92
N PHE A 88 11.24 -19.94 2.00
CA PHE A 88 9.81 -20.25 2.19
C PHE A 88 9.53 -21.75 2.30
N HIS A 89 10.17 -22.59 1.50
CA HIS A 89 10.03 -24.05 1.59
C HIS A 89 10.51 -24.58 2.95
N LYS A 90 11.66 -24.10 3.44
CA LYS A 90 12.20 -24.51 4.73
C LYS A 90 11.32 -24.03 5.90
N THR A 91 10.85 -22.78 5.82
CA THR A 91 10.12 -22.10 6.91
C THR A 91 8.68 -22.57 7.02
N LEU A 92 7.99 -22.78 5.89
CA LEU A 92 6.57 -23.15 5.88
C LEU A 92 6.32 -24.66 5.79
N GLY A 93 7.30 -25.46 5.34
CA GLY A 93 7.13 -26.89 5.13
C GLY A 93 5.88 -27.19 4.30
N ASP A 94 5.01 -28.06 4.80
CA ASP A 94 3.76 -28.44 4.13
C ASP A 94 2.77 -27.27 3.94
N ARG A 95 2.85 -26.22 4.80
CA ARG A 95 1.97 -25.06 4.72
C ARG A 95 2.17 -24.25 3.42
N ILE A 96 3.31 -24.41 2.74
CA ILE A 96 3.55 -23.72 1.47
C ILE A 96 2.55 -24.13 0.37
N ASN A 97 1.99 -25.33 0.50
CA ASN A 97 0.98 -25.85 -0.42
C ASN A 97 -0.46 -25.60 0.06
N ALA A 98 -0.64 -24.98 1.23
CA ALA A 98 -1.96 -24.60 1.71
C ALA A 98 -2.56 -23.55 0.75
N PRO A 99 -3.83 -23.73 0.34
CA PRO A 99 -4.50 -22.76 -0.51
C PRO A 99 -4.73 -21.46 0.27
N LEU A 100 -4.23 -20.35 -0.28
CA LEU A 100 -4.52 -19.01 0.20
C LEU A 100 -5.48 -18.31 -0.77
N LEU A 101 -6.35 -17.47 -0.24
CA LEU A 101 -7.22 -16.64 -1.06
C LEU A 101 -6.37 -15.59 -1.78
N MET A 102 -6.30 -15.69 -3.11
CA MET A 102 -5.62 -14.76 -3.99
C MET A 102 -6.64 -13.91 -4.73
N GLU A 103 -6.30 -12.65 -4.95
CA GLU A 103 -6.96 -11.79 -5.91
C GLU A 103 -6.42 -12.09 -7.31
N VAL A 104 -7.33 -12.27 -8.27
CA VAL A 104 -6.99 -12.52 -9.67
C VAL A 104 -7.68 -11.46 -10.52
N SER A 105 -6.88 -10.63 -11.21
CA SER A 105 -7.39 -9.66 -12.18
C SER A 105 -7.20 -10.20 -13.60
N LEU A 106 -8.30 -10.31 -14.34
CA LEU A 106 -8.37 -10.61 -15.77
C LEU A 106 -8.51 -9.28 -16.53
N HIS A 107 -7.38 -8.67 -16.88
CA HIS A 107 -7.31 -7.31 -17.41
C HIS A 107 -8.00 -7.16 -18.77
N SER A 108 -7.88 -8.16 -19.66
CA SER A 108 -8.52 -8.17 -20.98
C SER A 108 -10.05 -8.17 -20.90
N GLU A 109 -10.61 -8.74 -19.83
CA GLU A 109 -12.04 -8.83 -19.60
C GLU A 109 -12.57 -7.77 -18.63
N GLY A 110 -11.67 -6.96 -18.04
CA GLY A 110 -12.02 -6.03 -16.96
C GLY A 110 -12.65 -6.74 -15.75
N LYS A 111 -12.33 -8.03 -15.54
CA LYS A 111 -12.91 -8.85 -14.47
C LYS A 111 -11.95 -9.01 -13.31
N PHE A 112 -12.54 -9.10 -12.13
CA PHE A 112 -11.87 -9.42 -10.90
C PHE A 112 -12.55 -10.63 -10.26
N LEU A 113 -11.74 -11.56 -9.76
CA LEU A 113 -12.21 -12.74 -9.06
C LEU A 113 -11.23 -13.11 -7.95
N GLN A 114 -11.71 -13.92 -7.00
CA GLN A 114 -10.87 -14.50 -5.98
C GLN A 114 -10.74 -16.00 -6.22
N ASN A 115 -9.54 -16.52 -6.05
CA ASN A 115 -9.27 -17.94 -6.18
C ASN A 115 -8.37 -18.44 -5.05
N TYR A 116 -8.67 -19.64 -4.55
CA TYR A 116 -7.79 -20.33 -3.61
C TYR A 116 -6.64 -20.97 -4.38
N THR A 117 -5.42 -20.50 -4.13
CA THR A 117 -4.21 -20.94 -4.84
C THR A 117 -3.12 -21.28 -3.82
N PRO A 118 -2.38 -22.39 -4.00
CA PRO A 118 -1.23 -22.70 -3.15
C PRO A 118 -0.21 -21.55 -3.13
N PHE A 119 0.35 -21.24 -1.95
CA PHE A 119 1.34 -20.16 -1.83
C PHE A 119 2.58 -20.42 -2.71
N ALA A 120 3.04 -21.67 -2.82
CA ALA A 120 4.10 -22.08 -3.73
C ALA A 120 3.87 -21.59 -5.17
N LYS A 121 2.62 -21.63 -5.65
CA LYS A 121 2.31 -21.24 -7.03
C LYS A 121 2.45 -19.74 -7.25
N LEU A 122 2.14 -18.93 -6.24
CA LEU A 122 2.42 -17.50 -6.26
C LEU A 122 3.94 -17.24 -6.29
N LEU A 123 4.73 -17.97 -5.51
CA LEU A 123 6.19 -17.79 -5.51
C LEU A 123 6.81 -18.11 -6.87
N GLU A 124 6.33 -19.17 -7.53
CA GLU A 124 6.71 -19.49 -8.92
C GLU A 124 6.35 -18.37 -9.88
N ASP A 125 5.11 -17.86 -9.78
CA ASP A 125 4.59 -16.79 -10.62
C ASP A 125 5.40 -15.50 -10.51
N ILE A 126 5.79 -15.13 -9.29
CA ILE A 126 6.61 -13.95 -9.01
C ILE A 126 8.06 -14.14 -9.47
N SER A 127 8.57 -15.37 -9.41
CA SER A 127 9.94 -15.70 -9.84
C SER A 127 10.11 -15.70 -11.36
N PHE A 128 9.02 -15.69 -12.12
CA PHE A 128 9.09 -15.57 -13.56
C PHE A 128 9.45 -14.14 -13.97
N ALA A 129 10.52 -13.98 -14.74
CA ALA A 129 10.92 -12.72 -15.35
C ALA A 129 11.15 -12.92 -16.85
N GLY A 130 10.46 -12.14 -17.68
CA GLY A 130 10.47 -12.26 -19.14
C GLY A 130 9.10 -12.00 -19.77
N PRO A 131 8.94 -12.21 -21.08
CA PRO A 131 7.67 -12.00 -21.77
C PRO A 131 6.57 -12.83 -21.12
N ARG A 132 5.58 -12.15 -20.55
CA ARG A 132 4.47 -12.75 -19.83
C ARG A 132 3.15 -12.25 -20.41
N ASP A 133 2.16 -13.13 -20.46
CA ASP A 133 0.79 -12.69 -20.64
C ASP A 133 0.35 -11.89 -19.42
N ARG A 134 0.31 -10.57 -19.58
CA ARG A 134 -0.16 -9.61 -18.57
C ARG A 134 -1.69 -9.53 -18.50
N SER A 135 -2.41 -10.37 -19.25
CA SER A 135 -3.87 -10.46 -19.17
C SER A 135 -4.36 -11.00 -17.82
N ILE A 136 -3.55 -11.80 -17.12
CA ILE A 136 -3.87 -12.35 -15.81
C ILE A 136 -2.79 -11.97 -14.80
N THR A 137 -3.21 -11.39 -13.68
CA THR A 137 -2.33 -11.11 -12.55
C THR A 137 -2.89 -11.70 -11.28
N THR A 138 -2.01 -12.29 -10.48
CA THR A 138 -2.34 -12.84 -9.16
C THR A 138 -1.70 -11.96 -8.09
N TYR A 139 -2.47 -11.63 -7.06
CA TYR A 139 -2.03 -10.82 -5.95
C TYR A 139 -2.51 -11.43 -4.63
N LEU A 140 -1.58 -11.77 -3.75
CA LEU A 140 -1.91 -12.05 -2.35
C LEU A 140 -2.17 -10.71 -1.68
N ALA A 141 -3.43 -10.36 -1.52
CA ALA A 141 -3.86 -9.12 -0.92
C ALA A 141 -4.34 -9.37 0.51
N GLN A 142 -3.91 -8.51 1.44
CA GLN A 142 -4.42 -8.47 2.81
C GLN A 142 -4.42 -9.85 3.52
N CYS A 143 -3.40 -10.67 3.29
CA CYS A 143 -3.35 -12.02 3.86
C CYS A 143 -2.91 -11.94 5.33
N PRO A 144 -3.75 -12.32 6.31
CA PRO A 144 -3.35 -12.34 7.71
C PRO A 144 -2.25 -13.39 7.92
N ILE A 145 -1.15 -13.00 8.57
CA ILE A 145 -0.03 -13.91 8.86
C ILE A 145 0.28 -14.02 10.36
N ASN A 146 -0.57 -13.45 11.22
CA ASN A 146 -0.41 -13.46 12.68
C ASN A 146 -0.26 -14.87 13.27
N GLU A 147 -0.95 -15.85 12.67
CA GLU A 147 -0.98 -17.23 13.11
C GLU A 147 0.10 -18.10 12.42
N ILE A 148 1.08 -17.47 11.76
CA ILE A 148 2.23 -18.15 11.13
C ILE A 148 3.51 -17.69 11.86
N PRO A 149 3.83 -18.26 13.04
CA PRO A 149 4.95 -17.83 13.87
C PRO A 149 6.27 -17.77 13.13
N GLU A 150 6.51 -18.72 12.22
CA GLU A 150 7.75 -18.85 11.47
C GLU A 150 8.00 -17.66 10.53
N LEU A 151 6.93 -17.02 10.04
CA LEU A 151 7.04 -15.75 9.31
C LEU A 151 7.14 -14.56 10.28
N MET A 152 6.37 -14.58 11.36
CA MET A 152 6.35 -13.50 12.36
C MET A 152 7.70 -13.31 13.06
N ASP A 153 8.50 -14.36 13.23
CA ASP A 153 9.86 -14.27 13.78
C ASP A 153 10.80 -13.38 12.95
N THR A 154 10.48 -13.19 11.66
CA THR A 154 11.23 -12.31 10.75
C THR A 154 10.63 -10.91 10.62
N LEU A 155 9.53 -10.63 11.35
CA LEU A 155 8.74 -9.41 11.33
C LEU A 155 8.51 -8.89 12.76
N PRO A 156 9.58 -8.51 13.49
CA PRO A 156 9.44 -8.00 14.84
C PRO A 156 8.54 -6.75 14.85
N THR A 157 7.73 -6.63 15.91
CA THR A 157 6.75 -5.55 16.02
C THR A 157 7.46 -4.19 16.08
N PRO A 158 7.14 -3.23 15.18
CA PRO A 158 7.73 -1.90 15.22
C PRO A 158 7.39 -1.15 16.51
N GLN A 159 8.38 -0.49 17.13
CA GLN A 159 8.16 0.28 18.37
C GLN A 159 7.07 1.35 18.28
N TYR A 160 6.80 1.86 17.07
CA TYR A 160 5.79 2.90 16.81
C TYR A 160 4.35 2.43 17.04
N ILE A 161 4.12 1.12 17.07
CA ILE A 161 2.83 0.54 17.44
C ILE A 161 2.41 0.96 18.85
N HIS A 162 3.37 1.20 19.75
CA HIS A 162 3.12 1.72 21.10
C HIS A 162 2.74 3.20 21.14
N ALA A 163 2.60 3.89 20.00
CA ALA A 163 2.01 5.23 19.98
C ALA A 163 0.52 5.18 20.36
N GLY A 164 -0.16 4.10 19.98
CA GLY A 164 -1.50 3.74 20.44
C GLY A 164 -1.49 2.96 21.75
N LYS A 165 -2.49 2.11 21.94
CA LYS A 165 -2.59 1.16 23.06
C LYS A 165 -1.61 -0.02 22.91
N GLY A 166 -1.09 -0.23 21.71
CA GLY A 166 -0.09 -1.26 21.42
C GLY A 166 -0.70 -2.61 21.04
N ASP A 167 -2.03 -2.72 20.93
CA ASP A 167 -2.67 -3.92 20.42
C ASP A 167 -2.61 -3.96 18.89
N ILE A 168 -2.15 -5.09 18.35
CA ILE A 168 -2.16 -5.38 16.92
C ILE A 168 -3.46 -6.12 16.60
N TYR A 169 -4.30 -5.49 15.78
CA TYR A 169 -5.49 -6.11 15.23
C TYR A 169 -5.14 -7.16 14.18
N ASN A 170 -4.23 -6.84 13.27
CA ASN A 170 -3.75 -7.77 12.25
C ASN A 170 -2.39 -7.37 11.69
N VAL A 171 -1.63 -8.35 11.23
CA VAL A 171 -0.44 -8.19 10.40
C VAL A 171 -0.76 -8.83 9.05
N ASN A 172 -0.84 -8.00 8.00
CA ASN A 172 -1.17 -8.51 6.68
C ASN A 172 0.04 -8.49 5.75
N LEU A 173 0.22 -9.59 5.03
CA LEU A 173 1.12 -9.71 3.91
C LEU A 173 0.41 -9.32 2.61
N TRP A 174 1.12 -8.54 1.81
CA TRP A 174 0.75 -8.20 0.44
C TRP A 174 1.90 -8.62 -0.46
N MET A 175 1.63 -9.47 -1.45
CA MET A 175 2.70 -10.04 -2.27
C MET A 175 2.21 -10.38 -3.67
N GLY A 176 3.00 -10.03 -4.68
CA GLY A 176 2.74 -10.44 -6.06
C GLY A 176 3.84 -9.98 -7.01
N HIS A 177 3.55 -10.12 -8.30
CA HIS A 177 4.45 -9.72 -9.36
C HIS A 177 4.35 -8.20 -9.61
N ALA A 178 5.47 -7.52 -9.81
CA ALA A 178 5.52 -6.06 -9.90
C ALA A 178 4.69 -5.50 -11.05
N ALA A 179 4.49 -6.27 -12.12
CA ALA A 179 3.59 -5.89 -13.20
C ALA A 179 2.14 -5.77 -12.69
N LEU A 180 1.61 -4.55 -12.67
CA LEU A 180 0.16 -4.24 -12.63
C LEU A 180 -0.57 -4.49 -11.29
N ILE A 181 0.14 -4.45 -10.14
CA ILE A 181 -0.55 -4.43 -8.85
C ILE A 181 -1.08 -3.03 -8.57
N VAL A 182 -2.41 -2.92 -8.53
CA VAL A 182 -3.12 -1.69 -8.16
C VAL A 182 -4.15 -2.03 -7.08
N THR A 183 -4.02 -1.35 -5.94
CA THR A 183 -5.06 -1.30 -4.91
C THR A 183 -5.78 0.04 -5.03
N PRO A 184 -7.08 0.04 -5.41
CA PRO A 184 -7.84 1.28 -5.64
C PRO A 184 -7.93 2.18 -4.41
N LEU A 185 -8.47 3.37 -4.58
CA LEU A 185 -8.68 4.31 -3.48
C LEU A 185 -9.60 3.71 -2.41
N HIS A 186 -9.08 3.52 -1.21
CA HIS A 186 -9.78 2.91 -0.09
C HIS A 186 -9.31 3.50 1.24
N LYS A 187 -9.85 3.00 2.34
CA LYS A 187 -9.41 3.36 3.70
C LYS A 187 -9.49 2.13 4.60
N ASP A 188 -8.61 2.10 5.59
CA ASP A 188 -8.50 0.99 6.53
C ASP A 188 -9.39 1.18 7.77
N PRO A 189 -9.76 0.08 8.45
CA PRO A 189 -10.55 0.14 9.69
C PRO A 189 -9.76 0.67 10.90
N ASN A 190 -8.42 0.60 10.86
CA ASN A 190 -7.50 0.95 11.94
C ASN A 190 -6.34 1.82 11.41
N PRO A 191 -5.61 2.54 12.28
CA PRO A 191 -4.28 3.04 11.95
C PRO A 191 -3.39 1.95 11.36
N ASN A 192 -2.63 2.30 10.32
CA ASN A 192 -1.83 1.36 9.56
C ASN A 192 -0.37 1.82 9.52
N LEU A 193 0.53 0.97 10.02
CA LEU A 193 1.97 1.10 9.78
C LEU A 193 2.33 0.14 8.63
N PHE A 194 2.72 0.70 7.50
CA PHE A 194 3.07 -0.04 6.29
C PHE A 194 4.60 -0.05 6.13
N VAL A 195 5.17 -1.20 5.75
CA VAL A 195 6.58 -1.31 5.37
C VAL A 195 6.71 -2.10 4.07
N GLN A 196 7.51 -1.57 3.14
CA GLN A 196 7.83 -2.23 1.88
C GLN A 196 8.95 -3.26 2.08
N LEU A 197 8.73 -4.49 1.63
CA LEU A 197 9.70 -5.59 1.76
C LEU A 197 10.50 -5.83 0.48
N ALA A 198 9.86 -5.72 -0.68
CA ALA A 198 10.50 -5.93 -1.99
C ALA A 198 9.82 -5.11 -3.08
N GLY A 199 10.59 -4.71 -4.10
CA GLY A 199 10.09 -3.87 -5.19
C GLY A 199 9.70 -2.46 -4.71
N THR A 200 9.05 -1.71 -5.59
CA THR A 200 8.68 -0.31 -5.33
C THR A 200 7.18 -0.13 -5.47
N LYS A 201 6.59 0.69 -4.59
CA LYS A 201 5.20 1.13 -4.69
C LYS A 201 5.11 2.66 -4.65
N ARG A 202 4.21 3.23 -5.44
CA ARG A 202 3.73 4.61 -5.30
C ARG A 202 2.42 4.59 -4.52
N ILE A 203 2.28 5.50 -3.57
CA ILE A 203 1.11 5.61 -2.69
C ILE A 203 0.63 7.05 -2.70
N ARG A 204 -0.64 7.26 -3.07
CA ARG A 204 -1.31 8.56 -2.93
C ARG A 204 -2.24 8.53 -1.74
N LEU A 205 -2.24 9.59 -0.93
CA LEU A 205 -3.04 9.73 0.27
C LEU A 205 -3.89 10.99 0.21
N PHE A 206 -5.12 10.91 0.69
CA PHE A 206 -6.05 12.02 0.75
C PHE A 206 -6.70 12.10 2.12
N GLU A 207 -6.92 13.33 2.57
CA GLU A 207 -7.65 13.60 3.80
C GLU A 207 -9.04 12.94 3.78
N PRO A 208 -9.62 12.61 4.95
CA PRO A 208 -10.89 11.92 5.03
C PRO A 208 -12.03 12.59 4.24
N ALA A 209 -12.11 13.93 4.24
CA ALA A 209 -13.14 14.68 3.52
C ALA A 209 -12.91 14.65 2.00
N THR A 210 -11.67 14.89 1.57
CA THR A 210 -11.26 14.88 0.17
C THR A 210 -11.51 13.52 -0.48
N GLY A 211 -10.99 12.44 0.10
CA GLY A 211 -11.21 11.11 -0.45
C GLY A 211 -12.68 10.68 -0.41
N ARG A 212 -13.47 11.11 0.59
CA ARG A 212 -14.94 10.91 0.58
C ARG A 212 -15.58 11.59 -0.62
N GLY A 213 -15.18 12.81 -0.95
CA GLY A 213 -15.67 13.54 -2.12
C GLY A 213 -15.34 12.84 -3.43
N ILE A 214 -14.11 12.35 -3.58
CA ILE A 214 -13.68 11.55 -4.73
C ILE A 214 -14.55 10.30 -4.86
N MET A 215 -14.70 9.53 -3.77
CA MET A 215 -15.48 8.29 -3.80
C MET A 215 -16.98 8.53 -4.02
N GLN A 216 -17.55 9.59 -3.46
CA GLN A 216 -18.96 9.92 -3.70
C GLN A 216 -19.22 10.28 -5.17
N ARG A 217 -18.27 10.94 -5.82
CA ARG A 217 -18.39 11.39 -7.21
C ARG A 217 -18.05 10.29 -8.23
N PHE A 218 -17.07 9.45 -7.93
CA PHE A 218 -16.47 8.53 -8.89
C PHE A 218 -16.52 7.04 -8.48
N GLY A 219 -16.82 6.74 -7.22
CA GLY A 219 -16.86 5.37 -6.67
C GLY A 219 -18.19 4.63 -6.88
N GLY A 220 -19.03 5.05 -7.82
CA GLY A 220 -20.24 4.29 -8.18
C GLY A 220 -21.34 4.23 -7.11
N GLY A 221 -21.34 5.13 -6.11
CA GLY A 221 -22.41 5.21 -5.11
C GLY A 221 -22.38 4.15 -4.01
N VAL A 222 -21.31 3.36 -3.91
CA VAL A 222 -21.11 2.37 -2.83
C VAL A 222 -20.96 3.11 -1.50
N LYS A 223 -21.91 2.89 -0.58
CA LYS A 223 -22.01 3.67 0.68
C LYS A 223 -21.08 3.18 1.79
N ARG A 224 -20.48 1.99 1.65
CA ARG A 224 -19.68 1.33 2.68
C ARG A 224 -18.49 0.57 2.09
N PHE A 225 -17.51 1.32 1.61
CA PHE A 225 -16.17 0.84 1.27
C PHE A 225 -15.45 0.26 2.51
N ARG A 226 -15.77 -0.99 2.86
CA ARG A 226 -15.13 -1.76 3.94
C ARG A 226 -14.41 -3.01 3.42
N MET A 227 -14.67 -3.43 2.19
CA MET A 227 -14.18 -4.70 1.64
C MET A 227 -13.57 -4.53 0.25
N PRO A 228 -12.53 -5.32 -0.09
CA PRO A 228 -11.96 -5.39 -1.45
C PRO A 228 -13.01 -5.71 -2.53
N ASP A 229 -13.97 -6.58 -2.24
CA ASP A 229 -14.91 -7.12 -3.23
C ASP A 229 -15.82 -6.05 -3.87
N GLU A 230 -16.26 -5.05 -3.10
CA GLU A 230 -17.11 -3.95 -3.60
C GLU A 230 -16.31 -2.86 -4.34
N MET A 231 -14.98 -2.86 -4.20
CA MET A 231 -14.07 -1.88 -4.80
C MET A 231 -13.53 -2.29 -6.17
N MET A 232 -13.77 -3.54 -6.58
CA MET A 232 -13.16 -4.17 -7.74
C MET A 232 -14.12 -4.39 -8.92
N ASP A 233 -15.26 -3.68 -8.96
CA ASP A 233 -16.00 -3.52 -10.21
C ASP A 233 -15.09 -2.82 -11.24
N GLY A 234 -14.71 -3.53 -12.30
CA GLY A 234 -13.69 -3.12 -13.27
C GLY A 234 -13.96 -1.74 -13.89
N LYS A 235 -15.23 -1.36 -14.07
CA LYS A 235 -15.59 -0.05 -14.61
C LYS A 235 -15.27 1.09 -13.64
N HIS A 236 -15.65 0.95 -12.37
CA HIS A 236 -15.42 1.98 -11.36
C HIS A 236 -13.95 2.01 -10.92
N LYS A 237 -13.29 0.85 -10.88
CA LYS A 237 -11.84 0.74 -10.66
C LYS A 237 -11.07 1.59 -11.67
N GLY A 238 -11.35 1.43 -12.97
CA GLY A 238 -10.67 2.19 -14.02
C GLY A 238 -10.93 3.71 -13.94
N ILE A 239 -12.13 4.13 -13.54
CA ILE A 239 -12.43 5.56 -13.33
C ILE A 239 -11.64 6.10 -12.13
N LEU A 240 -11.66 5.41 -10.98
CA LEU A 240 -10.93 5.82 -9.80
C LEU A 240 -9.43 5.85 -10.06
N GLU A 241 -8.90 4.87 -10.79
CA GLU A 241 -7.49 4.84 -11.18
C GLU A 241 -7.12 6.07 -12.01
N LYS A 242 -7.92 6.41 -13.03
CA LYS A 242 -7.71 7.64 -13.83
C LYS A 242 -7.84 8.93 -13.01
N VAL A 243 -8.77 8.99 -12.05
CA VAL A 243 -8.93 10.17 -11.19
C VAL A 243 -7.75 10.32 -10.24
N VAL A 244 -7.31 9.20 -9.65
CA VAL A 244 -6.28 9.21 -8.61
C VAL A 244 -4.88 9.28 -9.19
N TRP A 245 -4.63 8.70 -10.36
CA TRP A 245 -3.32 8.55 -10.98
C TRP A 245 -3.18 9.21 -12.35
N GLY A 246 -4.21 9.95 -12.81
CA GLY A 246 -4.36 10.47 -14.18
C GLY A 246 -3.06 10.96 -14.82
N GLU A 247 -3.01 10.77 -16.15
CA GLU A 247 -1.85 10.90 -17.04
C GLU A 247 -0.82 11.91 -16.53
N ASP A 248 0.45 11.51 -16.52
CA ASP A 248 1.63 12.20 -15.96
C ASP A 248 1.90 13.62 -16.55
N GLU A 249 0.88 14.30 -17.09
CA GLU A 249 0.87 15.61 -17.74
C GLU A 249 -0.14 16.61 -17.10
N ALA A 250 -0.38 16.53 -15.78
CA ALA A 250 -1.00 17.64 -15.07
C ALA A 250 0.09 18.46 -14.38
N GLU A 251 0.44 19.57 -15.03
CA GLU A 251 1.19 20.73 -14.52
C GLU A 251 1.15 20.79 -12.98
N ASP A 252 2.33 20.66 -12.35
CA ASP A 252 2.59 20.59 -10.90
C ASP A 252 2.08 21.81 -10.08
N GLU A 253 1.30 22.72 -10.65
CA GLU A 253 0.97 24.01 -10.05
C GLU A 253 -0.50 24.45 -10.26
N ALA A 254 -1.45 23.52 -10.35
CA ALA A 254 -2.85 23.91 -10.16
C ALA A 254 -3.05 24.35 -8.69
N GLU A 255 -2.90 25.64 -8.39
CA GLU A 255 -3.15 26.23 -7.06
C GLU A 255 -4.54 25.86 -6.52
N ASP A 256 -5.52 25.62 -7.40
CA ASP A 256 -6.89 25.21 -7.08
C ASP A 256 -7.14 23.69 -7.13
N GLY A 257 -6.09 22.87 -7.26
CA GLY A 257 -6.19 21.41 -7.34
C GLY A 257 -6.59 20.75 -6.02
N VAL A 258 -7.17 19.55 -6.10
CA VAL A 258 -7.55 18.75 -4.93
C VAL A 258 -6.28 18.28 -4.21
N PRO A 259 -6.08 18.65 -2.92
CA PRO A 259 -4.84 18.35 -2.22
C PRO A 259 -4.72 16.86 -1.90
N GLY A 260 -3.54 16.31 -2.14
CA GLY A 260 -3.15 14.97 -1.74
C GLY A 260 -1.67 14.91 -1.40
N PHE A 261 -1.27 13.80 -0.79
CA PHE A 261 0.14 13.47 -0.57
C PHE A 261 0.55 12.28 -1.42
N GLU A 262 1.83 12.21 -1.77
CA GLU A 262 2.41 11.02 -2.40
C GLU A 262 3.72 10.61 -1.71
N ALA A 263 3.93 9.29 -1.69
CA ALA A 263 5.18 8.67 -1.34
C ALA A 263 5.53 7.57 -2.34
N THR A 264 6.81 7.49 -2.73
CA THR A 264 7.38 6.31 -3.38
C THR A 264 8.17 5.55 -2.33
N VAL A 265 7.85 4.27 -2.13
CA VAL A 265 8.47 3.41 -1.12
C VAL A 265 9.18 2.23 -1.77
N GLY A 266 10.44 2.04 -1.42
CA GLY A 266 11.27 0.87 -1.76
C GLY A 266 11.57 0.02 -0.53
N PRO A 267 12.34 -1.08 -0.68
CA PRO A 267 12.60 -2.01 0.42
C PRO A 267 13.16 -1.33 1.68
N GLY A 268 12.50 -1.54 2.82
CA GLY A 268 12.85 -0.96 4.11
C GLY A 268 12.27 0.43 4.38
N ASP A 269 11.65 1.07 3.39
CA ASP A 269 10.85 2.28 3.61
C ASP A 269 9.52 1.91 4.26
N GLY A 270 9.04 2.78 5.14
CA GLY A 270 7.72 2.63 5.73
C GLY A 270 6.96 3.95 5.77
N LEU A 271 5.65 3.85 5.96
CA LEU A 271 4.77 4.99 6.16
C LEU A 271 3.70 4.68 7.20
N PHE A 272 3.20 5.74 7.81
CA PHE A 272 2.03 5.70 8.68
C PHE A 272 0.82 6.28 7.94
N ILE A 273 -0.25 5.48 7.87
CA ILE A 273 -1.56 5.88 7.35
C ILE A 273 -2.52 5.96 8.54
N PRO A 274 -2.96 7.17 8.95
CA PRO A 274 -3.87 7.30 10.06
C PRO A 274 -5.26 6.77 9.72
N LYS A 275 -6.00 6.35 10.74
CA LYS A 275 -7.36 5.88 10.57
C LYS A 275 -8.22 6.92 9.83
N GLY A 276 -8.93 6.45 8.80
CA GLY A 276 -9.86 7.28 8.03
C GLY A 276 -9.24 8.05 6.87
N TRP A 277 -7.91 8.04 6.72
CA TRP A 277 -7.25 8.54 5.53
C TRP A 277 -7.50 7.62 4.34
N TRP A 278 -7.78 8.23 3.20
CA TRP A 278 -7.94 7.50 1.95
C TRP A 278 -6.59 7.31 1.28
N HIS A 279 -6.35 6.16 0.69
CA HIS A 279 -5.12 5.88 -0.01
C HIS A 279 -5.32 4.92 -1.18
N ALA A 280 -4.50 5.11 -2.22
CA ALA A 280 -4.39 4.21 -3.35
C ALA A 280 -2.93 3.81 -3.51
N VAL A 281 -2.71 2.58 -3.96
CA VAL A 281 -1.37 1.99 -4.06
C VAL A 281 -1.19 1.40 -5.46
N ARG A 282 -0.06 1.69 -6.10
CA ARG A 282 0.35 1.01 -7.34
C ARG A 282 1.80 0.53 -7.24
N SER A 283 2.08 -0.65 -7.75
CA SER A 283 3.46 -1.08 -7.97
C SER A 283 4.14 -0.22 -9.02
N VAL A 284 5.47 -0.13 -8.93
CA VAL A 284 6.33 0.51 -9.91
C VAL A 284 7.31 -0.54 -10.43
N GLY A 285 7.51 -0.55 -11.74
CA GLY A 285 8.37 -1.52 -12.43
C GLY A 285 7.57 -2.54 -13.24
N GLU A 286 8.29 -3.27 -14.07
CA GLU A 286 7.71 -4.19 -15.04
C GLU A 286 7.80 -5.66 -14.65
N ASP A 287 8.78 -6.01 -13.81
CA ASP A 287 9.07 -7.41 -13.44
C ASP A 287 9.59 -7.52 -12.00
N GLY A 288 9.57 -8.75 -11.49
CA GLY A 288 10.11 -9.12 -10.18
C GLY A 288 9.10 -9.01 -9.04
N ALA A 289 9.57 -9.28 -7.83
CA ALA A 289 8.74 -9.28 -6.63
C ALA A 289 8.38 -7.88 -6.17
N VAL A 290 7.09 -7.66 -5.90
CA VAL A 290 6.62 -6.55 -5.06
C VAL A 290 5.94 -7.13 -3.82
N ALA A 291 6.39 -6.68 -2.65
CA ALA A 291 5.84 -7.15 -1.39
C ALA A 291 5.88 -6.08 -0.31
N SER A 292 4.87 -6.09 0.54
CA SER A 292 4.76 -5.20 1.70
C SER A 292 4.08 -5.92 2.84
N VAL A 293 4.41 -5.51 4.05
CA VAL A 293 3.74 -5.94 5.28
C VAL A 293 3.13 -4.71 5.94
N ASN A 294 2.00 -4.90 6.60
CA ASN A 294 1.38 -3.82 7.34
C ASN A 294 0.84 -4.30 8.70
N TRP A 295 0.91 -3.42 9.69
CA TRP A 295 0.33 -3.62 11.01
C TRP A 295 -0.88 -2.70 11.15
N TRP A 296 -2.06 -3.30 11.30
CA TRP A 296 -3.24 -2.61 11.80
C TRP A 296 -3.24 -2.66 13.32
N PHE A 297 -3.19 -1.51 13.97
CA PHE A 297 -3.01 -1.42 15.43
C PHE A 297 -3.94 -0.39 16.04
N ARG A 298 -4.06 -0.38 17.38
CA ARG A 298 -4.85 0.61 18.13
C ARG A 298 -4.06 1.24 19.26
#